data_AF-A0A939YHF3-F1
#
_entry.id   AF-A0A939YHF3-F1
#
_cell.length_a   1.000
_cell.length_b   1.000
_cell.length_c   1.000
_cell.angle_alpha   90.00
_cell.angle_beta   90.00
_cell.angle_gamma   90.00
#
_symmetry.space_group_name_H-M   'P 1'
#
loop_
_entity.id
_entity.type
_entity.pdbx_description
1 polymer ?
#
loop_
_entity_poly.entity_id
_entity_poly.type
_entity_poly.pdbx_seq_one_letter_code
_entity_poly.pdbx_strand_id
1 'polypeptide(L)'
;MKKRNLIADAFFEGIAKFSEESGAYNFESRAEYSGKGDGKQLTRMICTASYAKYDIEYVYTARGSGVFSMLTFRIIFDRSRPYIKYSPYDLMYVVDDKDFRCYYYAYIENPERMRTVTDALCPMIAELLPRLDRLAHSKAALDNVFDKFSDSVNSYYGRDILRAGSEGGEDIDGYLDGYCRSDNAFYASRAYGSYLRGNYNAAYDAMRRMRFKTYYQIRLMSFMATLTERYEPAERAADTTGDGTAAIRAQILRLIVSMLIMTIPAALFFIAIYYLSALVIYRGSLWADAYYFPNALAYIGGCALPAMLASQAARRITLIAFPAARRKYLSDLDKITATNGVRNGCLSVMTGLFAVWAAVLVIASANSHAAFYKDGVRLPSESSMFSSDNYAYSDVEKLVHAEGGYDIYGKYRQSSRYVIVLKNGRKFYLSSELTSKLTEEKVVPIMEEHGVPVRTVHDVEDLDFEPETEE
;
A
#
# COMPACT_ATOMS: atom_id res chain seq x y z
N MET A 1 -3.12 -6.05 32.73
CA MET A 1 -4.59 -6.17 32.58
C MET A 1 -4.91 -6.33 31.09
N LYS A 2 -5.39 -7.50 30.63
CA LYS A 2 -5.69 -7.73 29.20
C LYS A 2 -6.85 -6.80 28.78
N LYS A 3 -6.68 -5.98 27.74
CA LYS A 3 -7.78 -5.16 27.19
C LYS A 3 -8.89 -6.09 26.72
N ARG A 4 -10.09 -5.93 27.30
CA ARG A 4 -11.31 -6.65 26.93
C ARG A 4 -11.69 -6.32 25.48
N ASN A 5 -11.86 -7.34 24.64
CA ASN A 5 -12.27 -7.15 23.24
C ASN A 5 -13.77 -7.40 23.14
N LEU A 6 -14.56 -6.33 23.20
CA LEU A 6 -16.02 -6.40 23.26
C LEU A 6 -16.65 -7.10 22.03
N ILE A 7 -15.98 -7.09 20.87
CA ILE A 7 -16.46 -7.79 19.67
C ILE A 7 -16.28 -9.31 19.86
N ALA A 8 -15.13 -9.72 20.39
CA ALA A 8 -14.86 -11.13 20.67
C ALA A 8 -15.74 -11.68 21.80
N ASP A 9 -16.05 -10.85 22.80
CA ASP A 9 -16.99 -11.21 23.87
C ASP A 9 -18.40 -11.43 23.29
N ALA A 10 -18.90 -10.50 22.46
CA ALA A 10 -20.21 -10.65 21.81
C ALA A 10 -20.29 -11.88 20.88
N PHE A 11 -19.19 -12.17 20.17
CA PHE A 11 -19.07 -13.39 19.37
C PHE A 11 -19.15 -14.66 20.25
N PHE A 12 -18.38 -14.71 21.33
CA PHE A 12 -18.39 -15.85 22.24
C PHE A 12 -19.77 -16.07 22.86
N GLU A 13 -20.40 -15.01 23.37
CA GLU A 13 -21.73 -15.07 23.99
C GLU A 13 -22.78 -15.64 23.01
N GLY A 14 -22.82 -15.14 21.77
CA GLY A 14 -23.78 -15.59 20.77
C GLY A 14 -23.57 -17.05 20.36
N ILE A 15 -22.33 -17.44 20.09
CA ILE A 15 -22.02 -18.81 19.66
C ILE A 15 -22.14 -19.83 20.79
N ALA A 16 -21.79 -19.47 22.02
CA ALA A 16 -21.95 -20.34 23.19
C ALA A 16 -23.44 -20.66 23.42
N LYS A 17 -24.29 -19.62 23.41
CA LYS A 17 -25.74 -19.78 23.52
C LYS A 17 -26.29 -20.66 22.40
N PHE A 18 -25.91 -20.39 21.15
CA PHE A 18 -26.35 -21.21 20.02
C PHE A 18 -25.93 -22.68 20.16
N SER A 19 -24.69 -22.94 20.56
CA SER A 19 -24.16 -24.31 20.68
C SER A 19 -24.88 -25.13 21.76
N GLU A 20 -25.28 -24.47 22.85
CA GLU A 20 -26.13 -25.08 23.89
C GLU A 20 -27.53 -25.41 23.34
N GLU A 21 -28.17 -24.46 22.64
CA GLU A 21 -29.50 -24.63 22.07
C GLU A 21 -29.54 -25.65 20.91
N SER A 22 -28.45 -25.78 20.16
CA SER A 22 -28.35 -26.68 19.01
C SER A 22 -27.98 -28.13 19.37
N GLY A 23 -27.74 -28.41 20.66
CA GLY A 23 -27.47 -29.76 21.15
C GLY A 23 -26.04 -30.25 20.95
N ALA A 24 -25.05 -29.34 20.91
CA ALA A 24 -23.64 -29.74 20.99
C ALA A 24 -23.36 -30.38 22.37
N TYR A 25 -22.65 -31.52 22.40
CA TYR A 25 -22.36 -32.20 23.67
C TYR A 25 -21.13 -31.63 24.38
N ASN A 26 -20.29 -30.90 23.64
CA ASN A 26 -19.13 -30.20 24.18
C ASN A 26 -18.97 -28.85 23.46
N PHE A 27 -18.51 -27.86 24.21
CA PHE A 27 -18.23 -26.53 23.71
C PHE A 27 -16.95 -25.99 24.33
N GLU A 28 -15.98 -25.66 23.47
CA GLU A 28 -14.68 -25.14 23.88
C GLU A 28 -14.39 -23.81 23.19
N SER A 29 -13.56 -22.99 23.82
CA SER A 29 -13.10 -21.75 23.19
C SER A 29 -11.61 -21.53 23.37
N ARG A 30 -10.98 -20.99 22.32
CA ARG A 30 -9.55 -20.67 22.28
C ARG A 30 -9.34 -19.30 21.67
N ALA A 31 -8.64 -18.45 22.41
CA ALA A 31 -8.19 -17.15 21.94
C ALA A 31 -6.72 -17.22 21.49
N GLU A 32 -6.46 -16.83 20.25
CA GLU A 32 -5.12 -16.68 19.71
C GLU A 32 -4.68 -15.22 19.76
N TYR A 33 -3.41 -15.01 20.13
CA TYR A 33 -2.84 -13.68 20.29
C TYR A 33 -1.53 -13.55 19.51
N SER A 34 -1.28 -12.36 18.97
CA SER A 34 0.02 -11.96 18.41
C SER A 34 0.72 -10.95 19.31
N GLY A 35 2.06 -10.95 19.29
CA GLY A 35 2.91 -10.05 20.08
C GLY A 35 3.52 -10.69 21.34
N LYS A 36 4.48 -9.99 21.97
CA LYS A 36 5.18 -10.42 23.19
C LYS A 36 4.79 -9.52 24.38
N GLY A 37 4.86 -10.07 25.60
CA GLY A 37 4.62 -9.34 26.86
C GLY A 37 3.20 -8.77 26.98
N ASP A 38 3.10 -7.56 27.54
CA ASP A 38 1.83 -6.83 27.75
C ASP A 38 1.20 -6.28 26.46
N GLY A 39 1.89 -6.41 25.32
CA GLY A 39 1.41 -5.99 24.00
C GLY A 39 0.62 -7.05 23.24
N LYS A 40 0.26 -8.18 23.86
CA LYS A 40 -0.51 -9.26 23.21
C LYS A 40 -1.86 -8.75 22.71
N GLN A 41 -2.14 -8.95 21.43
CA GLN A 41 -3.41 -8.57 20.81
C GLN A 41 -4.11 -9.78 20.21
N LEU A 42 -5.42 -9.86 20.43
CA LEU A 42 -6.24 -10.94 19.90
C LEU A 42 -6.17 -10.94 18.36
N THR A 43 -5.79 -12.07 17.78
CA THR A 43 -5.80 -12.29 16.33
C THR A 43 -7.03 -13.05 15.90
N ARG A 44 -7.38 -14.10 16.64
CA ARG A 44 -8.53 -14.97 16.38
C ARG A 44 -9.17 -15.41 17.71
N MET A 45 -10.49 -15.52 17.72
CA MET A 45 -11.26 -16.24 18.73
C MET A 45 -11.92 -17.42 18.02
N ILE A 46 -11.67 -18.62 18.50
CA ILE A 46 -12.20 -19.87 17.94
C ILE A 46 -13.10 -20.47 19.00
N CYS A 47 -14.32 -20.81 18.62
CA CYS A 47 -15.26 -21.57 19.44
C CYS A 47 -15.54 -22.89 18.74
N THR A 48 -15.33 -24.01 19.41
CA THR A 48 -15.52 -25.35 18.84
C THR A 48 -16.71 -26.00 19.51
N ALA A 49 -17.75 -26.31 18.72
CA ALA A 49 -18.91 -27.07 19.16
C ALA A 49 -18.80 -28.51 18.62
N SER A 50 -18.85 -29.50 19.49
CA SER A 50 -18.73 -30.91 19.13
C SER A 50 -20.09 -31.60 19.07
N TYR A 51 -20.31 -32.29 17.94
CA TYR A 51 -21.45 -33.16 17.69
C TYR A 51 -20.97 -34.61 17.52
N ALA A 52 -21.88 -35.58 17.59
CA ALA A 52 -21.51 -37.00 17.70
C ALA A 52 -20.51 -37.49 16.64
N LYS A 53 -20.58 -36.95 15.41
CA LYS A 53 -19.77 -37.38 14.26
C LYS A 53 -18.89 -36.30 13.64
N TYR A 54 -19.00 -35.05 14.10
CA TYR A 54 -18.26 -33.93 13.52
C TYR A 54 -18.12 -32.79 14.53
N ASP A 55 -17.17 -31.90 14.28
CA ASP A 55 -17.00 -30.66 15.05
C ASP A 55 -17.25 -29.46 14.13
N ILE A 56 -17.80 -28.38 14.69
CA ILE A 56 -17.91 -27.08 14.03
C ILE A 56 -17.02 -26.09 14.78
N GLU A 57 -16.03 -25.55 14.08
CA GLU A 57 -15.23 -24.43 14.55
C GLU A 57 -15.79 -23.11 14.01
N TYR A 58 -16.36 -22.30 14.90
CA TYR A 58 -16.69 -20.91 14.63
C TYR A 58 -15.45 -20.06 14.84
N VAL A 59 -15.10 -19.23 13.86
CA VAL A 59 -13.87 -18.45 13.87
C VAL A 59 -14.19 -16.99 13.66
N TYR A 60 -13.94 -16.19 14.70
CA TYR A 60 -13.83 -14.74 14.58
C TYR A 60 -12.36 -14.35 14.43
N THR A 61 -11.97 -13.91 13.24
CA THR A 61 -10.65 -13.34 12.97
C THR A 61 -10.70 -11.84 13.15
N ALA A 62 -10.18 -11.33 14.28
CA ALA A 62 -10.07 -9.89 14.51
C ALA A 62 -9.08 -9.22 13.52
N ARG A 63 -8.03 -9.94 13.11
CA ARG A 63 -7.00 -9.46 12.16
C ARG A 63 -6.50 -10.57 11.24
N GLY A 64 -6.81 -10.46 9.94
CA GLY A 64 -6.32 -11.38 8.90
C GLY A 64 -5.38 -10.69 7.91
N SER A 65 -4.60 -11.47 7.16
CA SER A 65 -3.84 -10.99 6.01
C SER A 65 -4.79 -10.64 4.87
N GLY A 66 -5.11 -9.35 4.72
CA GLY A 66 -5.91 -8.81 3.60
C GLY A 66 -7.39 -8.56 3.87
N VAL A 67 -7.96 -9.10 4.95
CA VAL A 67 -9.36 -8.87 5.36
C VAL A 67 -9.40 -8.35 6.80
N PHE A 68 -10.07 -7.21 6.99
CA PHE A 68 -10.30 -6.62 8.30
C PHE A 68 -11.50 -7.32 8.95
N SER A 69 -11.33 -7.93 10.12
CA SER A 69 -12.39 -8.51 10.98
C SER A 69 -13.38 -9.47 10.28
N MET A 70 -13.30 -10.79 10.46
CA MET A 70 -14.14 -11.75 9.74
C MET A 70 -14.74 -12.81 10.66
N LEU A 71 -16.03 -13.12 10.47
CA LEU A 71 -16.72 -14.26 11.05
C LEU A 71 -16.91 -15.34 9.97
N THR A 72 -16.51 -16.57 10.30
CA THR A 72 -16.67 -17.76 9.47
C THR A 72 -16.88 -18.98 10.38
N PHE A 73 -17.24 -20.11 9.80
CA PHE A 73 -17.18 -21.39 10.49
C PHE A 73 -16.64 -22.48 9.56
N ARG A 74 -16.10 -23.54 10.17
CA ARG A 74 -15.50 -24.68 9.50
C ARG A 74 -16.01 -25.98 10.11
N ILE A 75 -16.20 -26.99 9.28
CA ILE A 75 -16.68 -28.31 9.68
C ILE A 75 -15.52 -29.31 9.61
N ILE A 76 -15.37 -30.13 10.64
CA ILE A 76 -14.38 -31.19 10.76
C ILE A 76 -15.12 -32.52 10.91
N PHE A 77 -15.06 -33.38 9.90
CA PHE A 77 -15.68 -34.72 9.95
C PHE A 77 -14.72 -35.80 10.48
N ASP A 78 -13.40 -35.60 10.34
CA ASP A 78 -12.38 -36.54 10.80
C ASP A 78 -11.50 -35.91 11.87
N ARG A 79 -11.76 -36.28 13.13
CA ARG A 79 -10.99 -35.81 14.29
C ARG A 79 -9.54 -36.26 14.30
N SER A 80 -9.19 -37.30 13.53
CA SER A 80 -7.78 -37.73 13.36
C SER A 80 -7.00 -36.82 12.41
N ARG A 81 -7.71 -36.04 11.58
CA ARG A 81 -7.15 -35.06 10.64
C ARG A 81 -7.79 -33.68 10.83
N PRO A 82 -7.62 -33.06 12.02
CA PRO A 82 -8.30 -31.81 12.38
C PRO A 82 -7.88 -30.62 11.51
N TYR A 83 -6.79 -30.74 10.74
CA TYR A 83 -6.31 -29.75 9.78
C TYR A 83 -7.14 -29.71 8.48
N ILE A 84 -7.89 -30.78 8.16
CA ILE A 84 -8.82 -30.79 7.03
C ILE A 84 -10.15 -30.18 7.50
N LYS A 85 -10.36 -28.92 7.09
CA LYS A 85 -11.46 -28.08 7.55
C LYS A 85 -12.30 -27.59 6.38
N TYR A 86 -13.54 -28.05 6.28
CA TYR A 86 -14.44 -27.68 5.19
C TYR A 86 -15.18 -26.38 5.52
N SER A 87 -15.26 -25.45 4.57
CA SER A 87 -16.28 -24.39 4.64
C SER A 87 -17.67 -24.96 4.38
N PRO A 88 -18.74 -24.27 4.77
CA PRO A 88 -20.08 -24.59 4.26
C PRO A 88 -20.12 -24.64 2.73
N TYR A 89 -19.39 -23.77 2.04
CA TYR A 89 -19.37 -23.71 0.57
C TYR A 89 -18.76 -24.94 -0.09
N ASP A 90 -17.79 -25.59 0.57
CA ASP A 90 -17.22 -26.86 0.12
C ASP A 90 -18.25 -27.99 0.19
N LEU A 91 -19.28 -27.85 1.05
CA LEU A 91 -20.28 -28.89 1.31
C LEU A 91 -21.60 -28.65 0.55
N MET A 92 -21.91 -27.41 0.17
CA MET A 92 -23.22 -27.07 -0.39
C MET A 92 -23.58 -27.93 -1.61
N TYR A 93 -22.64 -28.31 -2.46
CA TYR A 93 -22.99 -29.12 -3.63
C TYR A 93 -23.54 -30.52 -3.30
N VAL A 94 -23.26 -31.03 -2.09
CA VAL A 94 -23.78 -32.31 -1.58
C VAL A 94 -24.99 -32.09 -0.68
N VAL A 95 -24.96 -31.01 0.10
CA VAL A 95 -25.94 -30.74 1.16
C VAL A 95 -27.17 -29.96 0.65
N ASP A 96 -26.96 -29.03 -0.28
CA ASP A 96 -27.99 -28.24 -0.97
C ASP A 96 -27.44 -27.57 -2.24
N ASP A 97 -27.73 -28.17 -3.40
CA ASP A 97 -27.21 -27.72 -4.68
C ASP A 97 -27.79 -26.38 -5.16
N LYS A 98 -28.75 -25.79 -4.43
CA LYS A 98 -29.36 -24.49 -4.73
C LYS A 98 -29.07 -23.43 -3.67
N ASP A 99 -28.34 -23.79 -2.60
CA ASP A 99 -27.98 -22.85 -1.56
C ASP A 99 -26.75 -22.02 -1.96
N PHE A 100 -26.99 -20.73 -2.19
CA PHE A 100 -25.96 -19.72 -2.43
C PHE A 100 -25.98 -18.60 -1.37
N ARG A 101 -26.53 -18.87 -0.18
CA ARG A 101 -26.59 -17.91 0.93
C ARG A 101 -25.19 -17.50 1.43
N CYS A 102 -25.16 -16.36 2.11
CA CYS A 102 -23.96 -15.82 2.73
C CYS A 102 -23.71 -16.47 4.10
N TYR A 103 -22.59 -17.16 4.23
CA TYR A 103 -22.13 -17.79 5.48
C TYR A 103 -20.88 -17.08 6.05
N TYR A 104 -20.42 -16.03 5.38
CA TYR A 104 -19.17 -15.33 5.67
C TYR A 104 -19.42 -13.84 5.81
N TYR A 105 -19.06 -13.30 6.97
CA TYR A 105 -19.26 -11.89 7.28
C TYR A 105 -17.91 -11.23 7.52
N ALA A 106 -17.54 -10.27 6.69
CA ALA A 106 -16.28 -9.54 6.77
C ALA A 106 -16.48 -8.11 7.30
N TYR A 107 -15.44 -7.41 7.73
CA TYR A 107 -15.50 -6.02 8.20
C TYR A 107 -16.36 -5.75 9.44
N ILE A 108 -16.46 -6.70 10.37
CA ILE A 108 -17.26 -6.52 11.60
C ILE A 108 -16.62 -5.47 12.51
N GLU A 109 -17.29 -4.33 12.67
CA GLU A 109 -16.72 -3.11 13.23
C GLU A 109 -16.99 -2.88 14.73
N ASN A 110 -18.05 -3.48 15.27
CA ASN A 110 -18.47 -3.28 16.65
C ASN A 110 -19.27 -4.49 17.19
N PRO A 111 -19.52 -4.55 18.51
CA PRO A 111 -20.24 -5.67 19.13
C PRO A 111 -21.70 -5.80 18.70
N GLU A 112 -22.39 -4.69 18.41
CA GLU A 112 -23.78 -4.71 17.94
C GLU A 112 -23.86 -5.37 16.55
N ARG A 113 -22.94 -5.00 15.65
CA ARG A 113 -22.81 -5.64 14.34
C ARG A 113 -22.49 -7.12 14.46
N MET A 114 -21.60 -7.49 15.39
CA MET A 114 -21.30 -8.90 15.68
C MET A 114 -22.55 -9.68 16.10
N ARG A 115 -23.41 -9.10 16.94
CA ARG A 115 -24.69 -9.71 17.33
C ARG A 115 -25.59 -9.88 16.12
N THR A 116 -25.79 -8.83 15.32
CA THR A 116 -26.62 -8.91 14.10
C THR A 116 -26.16 -9.99 13.14
N VAL A 117 -24.85 -10.12 12.87
CA VAL A 117 -24.36 -11.19 11.99
C VAL A 117 -24.49 -12.58 12.62
N THR A 118 -24.36 -12.68 13.94
CA THR A 118 -24.53 -13.95 14.66
C THR A 118 -25.99 -14.39 14.66
N ASP A 119 -26.93 -13.46 14.89
CA ASP A 119 -28.37 -13.68 14.85
C ASP A 119 -28.85 -14.08 13.45
N ALA A 120 -28.21 -13.57 12.38
CA ALA A 120 -28.46 -14.01 11.02
C ALA A 120 -27.84 -15.38 10.70
N LEU A 121 -26.62 -15.66 11.22
CA LEU A 121 -25.86 -16.87 10.92
C LEU A 121 -26.43 -18.12 11.61
N CYS A 122 -26.77 -18.01 12.89
CA CYS A 122 -27.17 -19.15 13.72
C CYS A 122 -28.39 -19.92 13.18
N PRO A 123 -29.49 -19.26 12.74
CA PRO A 123 -30.63 -19.95 12.12
C PRO A 123 -30.23 -20.74 10.87
N MET A 124 -29.38 -20.18 10.00
CA MET A 124 -28.90 -20.88 8.80
C MET A 124 -28.08 -22.12 9.16
N ILE A 125 -27.29 -22.05 10.24
CA ILE A 125 -26.53 -23.21 10.73
C ILE A 125 -27.48 -24.25 11.33
N ALA A 126 -28.50 -23.83 12.09
CA ALA A 126 -29.50 -24.75 12.63
C ALA A 126 -30.20 -25.58 11.54
N GLU A 127 -30.54 -24.95 10.41
CA GLU A 127 -31.09 -25.65 9.23
C GLU A 127 -30.09 -26.62 8.58
N LEU A 128 -28.79 -26.32 8.69
CA LEU A 128 -27.70 -27.10 8.11
C LEU A 128 -27.36 -28.33 8.95
N LEU A 129 -27.48 -28.26 10.28
CA LEU A 129 -27.07 -29.33 11.21
C LEU A 129 -27.68 -30.72 10.89
N PRO A 130 -28.99 -30.88 10.62
CA PRO A 130 -29.55 -32.20 10.27
C PRO A 130 -29.02 -32.76 8.95
N ARG A 131 -28.54 -31.90 8.05
CA ARG A 131 -27.96 -32.31 6.78
C ARG A 131 -26.49 -32.70 6.93
N LEU A 132 -25.74 -31.98 7.78
CA LEU A 132 -24.38 -32.36 8.17
C LEU A 132 -24.37 -33.70 8.90
N ASP A 133 -25.36 -33.95 9.77
CA ASP A 133 -25.48 -35.23 10.45
C ASP A 133 -25.71 -36.38 9.45
N ARG A 134 -26.63 -36.22 8.50
CA ARG A 134 -26.83 -37.20 7.42
C ARG A 134 -25.58 -37.42 6.56
N LEU A 135 -24.87 -36.34 6.21
CA LEU A 135 -23.61 -36.42 5.46
C LEU A 135 -22.54 -37.18 6.25
N ALA A 136 -22.41 -36.92 7.56
CA ALA A 136 -21.42 -37.56 8.42
C ALA A 136 -21.62 -39.07 8.58
N HIS A 137 -22.84 -39.59 8.31
CA HIS A 137 -23.13 -41.01 8.31
C HIS A 137 -22.85 -41.71 6.96
N SER A 138 -22.53 -40.97 5.90
CA SER A 138 -22.28 -41.52 4.57
C SER A 138 -20.80 -41.41 4.19
N LYS A 139 -20.06 -42.51 4.35
CA LYS A 139 -18.64 -42.57 3.96
C LYS A 139 -18.43 -42.21 2.49
N ALA A 140 -19.25 -42.74 1.59
CA ALA A 140 -19.15 -42.46 0.16
C ALA A 140 -19.36 -40.97 -0.17
N ALA A 141 -20.25 -40.29 0.56
CA ALA A 141 -20.46 -38.85 0.36
C ALA A 141 -19.30 -38.03 0.94
N LEU A 142 -18.74 -38.43 2.08
CA LEU A 142 -17.54 -37.80 2.66
C LEU A 142 -16.30 -37.98 1.77
N ASP A 143 -16.13 -39.15 1.15
CA ASP A 143 -15.05 -39.41 0.20
C ASP A 143 -15.17 -38.49 -1.03
N ASN A 144 -16.39 -38.30 -1.55
CA ASN A 144 -16.64 -37.34 -2.65
C ASN A 144 -16.35 -35.88 -2.23
N VAL A 145 -16.78 -35.47 -1.02
CA VAL A 145 -16.46 -34.15 -0.45
C VAL A 145 -14.95 -33.94 -0.39
N PHE A 146 -14.23 -34.91 0.14
CA PHE A 146 -12.77 -34.86 0.24
C PHE A 146 -12.13 -34.75 -1.14
N ASP A 147 -12.58 -35.53 -2.13
CA ASP A 147 -12.04 -35.51 -3.48
C ASP A 147 -12.21 -34.15 -4.16
N LYS A 148 -13.39 -33.53 -4.07
CA LYS A 148 -13.64 -32.19 -4.64
C LYS A 148 -12.87 -31.08 -3.94
N PHE A 149 -12.73 -31.20 -2.61
CA PHE A 149 -11.89 -30.29 -1.85
C PHE A 149 -10.42 -30.43 -2.25
N SER A 150 -9.93 -31.67 -2.35
CA SER A 150 -8.58 -31.99 -2.80
C SER A 150 -8.29 -31.46 -4.21
N ASP A 151 -9.22 -31.65 -5.16
CA ASP A 151 -9.09 -31.10 -6.51
C ASP A 151 -8.93 -29.57 -6.49
N SER A 152 -9.69 -28.88 -5.62
CA SER A 152 -9.64 -27.42 -5.50
C SER A 152 -8.32 -26.93 -4.89
N VAL A 153 -7.81 -27.61 -3.87
CA VAL A 153 -6.50 -27.32 -3.25
C VAL A 153 -5.38 -27.59 -4.26
N ASN A 154 -5.43 -28.74 -4.94
CA ASN A 154 -4.42 -29.15 -5.91
C ASN A 154 -4.39 -28.22 -7.12
N SER A 155 -5.54 -27.73 -7.58
CA SER A 155 -5.63 -26.72 -8.64
C SER A 155 -5.00 -25.38 -8.23
N TYR A 156 -5.19 -24.96 -6.98
CA TYR A 156 -4.61 -23.71 -6.46
C TYR A 156 -3.08 -23.75 -6.40
N TYR A 157 -2.52 -24.87 -5.94
CA TYR A 157 -1.07 -25.03 -5.79
C TYR A 157 -0.36 -25.62 -7.02
N GLY A 158 -1.11 -26.21 -7.96
CA GLY A 158 -0.59 -26.89 -9.14
C GLY A 158 0.11 -28.22 -8.85
N ARG A 159 -0.12 -28.83 -7.68
CA ARG A 159 0.47 -30.11 -7.24
C ARG A 159 -0.43 -30.80 -6.23
N ASP A 160 -0.29 -32.12 -6.09
CA ASP A 160 -1.08 -32.90 -5.12
C ASP A 160 -0.54 -32.72 -3.70
N ILE A 161 -1.20 -31.90 -2.89
CA ILE A 161 -0.74 -31.61 -1.52
C ILE A 161 -1.31 -32.62 -0.51
N LEU A 162 -2.53 -33.12 -0.76
CA LEU A 162 -3.27 -33.90 0.24
C LEU A 162 -3.08 -35.41 0.10
N ARG A 163 -2.76 -35.91 -1.11
CA ARG A 163 -2.55 -37.34 -1.34
C ARG A 163 -1.08 -37.74 -1.50
N ALA A 164 -0.16 -36.78 -1.72
CA ALA A 164 1.27 -37.05 -1.87
C ALA A 164 1.99 -37.42 -0.54
N GLY A 165 1.24 -37.63 0.54
CA GLY A 165 1.66 -38.29 1.78
C GLY A 165 3.15 -38.19 2.14
N SER A 166 3.53 -37.20 2.95
CA SER A 166 4.69 -37.29 3.86
C SER A 166 6.08 -37.63 3.28
N GLU A 167 6.31 -37.66 1.97
CA GLU A 167 7.65 -37.96 1.42
C GLU A 167 8.67 -36.82 1.58
N GLY A 168 8.28 -35.68 2.16
CA GLY A 168 9.17 -34.52 2.32
C GLY A 168 9.03 -33.70 3.61
N GLY A 169 8.23 -34.13 4.59
CA GLY A 169 7.99 -33.31 5.79
C GLY A 169 7.31 -31.96 5.49
N GLU A 170 6.52 -31.88 4.40
CA GLU A 170 5.82 -30.66 4.02
C GLU A 170 4.76 -30.28 5.08
N ASP A 171 4.71 -28.99 5.44
CA ASP A 171 3.75 -28.42 6.38
C ASP A 171 2.35 -28.32 5.74
N ILE A 172 1.64 -29.45 5.66
CA ILE A 172 0.29 -29.56 5.09
C ILE A 172 -0.67 -28.56 5.74
N ASP A 173 -0.56 -28.37 7.05
CA ASP A 173 -1.37 -27.41 7.82
C ASP A 173 -1.14 -25.98 7.34
N GLY A 174 0.13 -25.61 7.13
CA GLY A 174 0.53 -24.32 6.55
C GLY A 174 0.00 -24.10 5.14
N TYR A 175 0.04 -25.11 4.27
CA TYR A 175 -0.54 -25.04 2.93
C TYR A 175 -2.07 -24.88 2.99
N LEU A 176 -2.77 -25.65 3.82
CA LEU A 176 -4.21 -25.53 3.94
C LEU A 176 -4.65 -24.19 4.55
N ASP A 177 -3.94 -23.65 5.54
CA ASP A 177 -4.21 -22.30 6.06
C ASP A 177 -3.96 -21.23 4.98
N GLY A 178 -2.93 -21.41 4.14
CA GLY A 178 -2.66 -20.56 2.98
C GLY A 178 -3.81 -20.55 1.96
N TYR A 179 -4.28 -21.74 1.55
CA TYR A 179 -5.43 -21.91 0.68
C TYR A 179 -6.70 -21.28 1.27
N CYS A 180 -7.02 -21.61 2.53
CA CYS A 180 -8.19 -21.08 3.23
C CYS A 180 -8.16 -19.55 3.34
N ARG A 181 -6.99 -18.94 3.59
CA ARG A 181 -6.86 -17.47 3.59
C ARG A 181 -7.15 -16.87 2.21
N SER A 182 -6.67 -17.51 1.15
CA SER A 182 -6.93 -17.06 -0.22
C SER A 182 -8.40 -17.18 -0.59
N ASP A 183 -9.05 -18.28 -0.21
CA ASP A 183 -10.49 -18.46 -0.42
C ASP A 183 -11.30 -17.44 0.38
N ASN A 184 -10.96 -17.23 1.66
CA ASN A 184 -11.60 -16.21 2.50
C ASN A 184 -11.51 -14.79 1.90
N ALA A 185 -10.43 -14.47 1.18
CA ALA A 185 -10.27 -13.17 0.54
C ALA A 185 -11.30 -12.92 -0.58
N PHE A 186 -11.84 -13.97 -1.21
CA PHE A 186 -12.92 -13.84 -2.19
C PHE A 186 -14.20 -13.27 -1.53
N TYR A 187 -14.59 -13.74 -0.35
CA TYR A 187 -15.81 -13.28 0.32
C TYR A 187 -15.70 -11.83 0.85
N ALA A 188 -14.48 -11.32 0.98
CA ALA A 188 -14.23 -9.90 1.26
C ALA A 188 -14.04 -9.05 -0.01
N SER A 189 -14.13 -9.65 -1.20
CA SER A 189 -13.82 -9.01 -2.48
C SER A 189 -14.98 -8.17 -3.03
N ARG A 190 -14.64 -7.31 -4.00
CA ARG A 190 -15.65 -6.57 -4.78
C ARG A 190 -16.58 -7.49 -5.56
N ALA A 191 -16.09 -8.64 -6.05
CA ALA A 191 -16.89 -9.57 -6.83
C ALA A 191 -18.05 -10.12 -5.98
N TYR A 192 -17.73 -10.62 -4.78
CA TYR A 192 -18.73 -11.13 -3.85
C TYR A 192 -19.64 -10.00 -3.32
N GLY A 193 -19.09 -8.84 -3.00
CA GLY A 193 -19.90 -7.67 -2.61
C GLY A 193 -20.83 -7.14 -3.72
N SER A 194 -20.52 -7.38 -5.00
CA SER A 194 -21.44 -7.10 -6.12
C SER A 194 -22.56 -8.14 -6.19
N TYR A 195 -22.23 -9.41 -5.93
CA TYR A 195 -23.20 -10.50 -5.86
C TYR A 195 -24.23 -10.27 -4.74
N LEU A 196 -23.78 -9.98 -3.52
CA LEU A 196 -24.67 -9.72 -2.37
C LEU A 196 -25.65 -8.55 -2.62
N ARG A 197 -25.23 -7.55 -3.39
CA ARG A 197 -26.07 -6.40 -3.76
C ARG A 197 -27.02 -6.67 -4.94
N GLY A 198 -26.96 -7.84 -5.57
CA GLY A 198 -27.76 -8.19 -6.74
C GLY A 198 -27.23 -7.63 -8.07
N ASN A 199 -25.98 -7.15 -8.12
CA ASN A 199 -25.35 -6.72 -9.37
C ASN A 199 -24.58 -7.89 -10.00
N TYR A 200 -25.33 -8.84 -10.56
CA TYR A 200 -24.80 -10.12 -11.06
C TYR A 200 -23.86 -9.96 -12.26
N ASN A 201 -24.12 -9.02 -13.17
CA ASN A 201 -23.23 -8.77 -14.31
C ASN A 201 -21.83 -8.33 -13.85
N ALA A 202 -21.76 -7.37 -12.92
CA ALA A 202 -20.48 -6.92 -12.39
C ALA A 202 -19.78 -8.00 -11.56
N ALA A 203 -20.54 -8.82 -10.82
CA ALA A 203 -20.00 -9.95 -10.06
C ALA A 203 -19.42 -11.02 -11.00
N TYR A 204 -20.17 -11.41 -12.02
CA TYR A 204 -19.77 -12.40 -13.02
C TYR A 204 -18.49 -12.00 -13.76
N ASP A 205 -18.42 -10.76 -14.25
CA ASP A 205 -17.23 -10.26 -14.94
C ASP A 205 -15.99 -10.22 -14.05
N ALA A 206 -16.15 -9.84 -12.79
CA ALA A 206 -15.07 -9.82 -11.82
C ALA A 206 -14.60 -11.25 -11.48
N MET A 207 -15.52 -12.19 -11.28
CA MET A 207 -15.21 -13.59 -11.00
C MET A 207 -14.52 -14.24 -12.20
N ARG A 208 -14.97 -13.99 -13.43
CA ARG A 208 -14.36 -14.55 -14.65
C ARG A 208 -12.85 -14.31 -14.71
N ARG A 209 -12.38 -13.13 -14.29
CA ARG A 209 -10.97 -12.72 -14.30
C ARG A 209 -10.11 -13.35 -13.19
N MET A 210 -10.72 -14.05 -12.23
CA MET A 210 -9.97 -14.70 -11.16
C MET A 210 -9.17 -15.89 -11.71
N ARG A 211 -7.87 -15.94 -11.37
CA ARG A 211 -6.95 -16.99 -11.83
C ARG A 211 -7.38 -18.39 -11.39
N PHE A 212 -7.76 -18.51 -10.12
CA PHE A 212 -8.23 -19.75 -9.52
C PHE A 212 -9.67 -19.58 -9.05
N LYS A 213 -10.47 -20.63 -9.16
CA LYS A 213 -11.86 -20.65 -8.71
C LYS A 213 -12.14 -21.94 -7.96
N THR A 214 -12.82 -21.85 -6.83
CA THR A 214 -13.32 -23.04 -6.13
C THR A 214 -14.53 -23.62 -6.85
N TYR A 215 -14.89 -24.87 -6.52
CA TYR A 215 -16.07 -25.50 -7.10
C TYR A 215 -17.36 -24.70 -6.83
N TYR A 216 -17.50 -24.15 -5.62
CA TYR A 216 -18.60 -23.24 -5.27
C TYR A 216 -18.62 -21.99 -6.17
N GLN A 217 -17.47 -21.35 -6.39
CA GLN A 217 -17.38 -20.14 -7.21
C GLN A 217 -17.77 -20.39 -8.67
N ILE A 218 -17.42 -21.56 -9.22
CA ILE A 218 -17.85 -21.98 -10.56
C ILE A 218 -19.37 -22.15 -10.60
N ARG A 219 -19.95 -22.85 -9.62
CA ARG A 219 -21.41 -23.03 -9.51
C ARG A 219 -22.14 -21.69 -9.34
N LEU A 220 -21.60 -20.79 -8.53
CA LEU A 220 -22.13 -19.45 -8.31
C LEU A 220 -22.14 -18.64 -9.61
N MET A 221 -21.08 -18.72 -10.42
CA MET A 221 -21.05 -18.06 -11.73
C MET A 221 -22.11 -18.60 -12.68
N SER A 222 -22.28 -19.92 -12.76
CA SER A 222 -23.34 -20.55 -13.57
C SER A 222 -24.73 -20.12 -13.08
N PHE A 223 -24.95 -20.12 -11.77
CA PHE A 223 -26.19 -19.68 -11.17
C PHE A 223 -26.52 -18.22 -11.53
N MET A 224 -25.55 -17.31 -11.35
CA MET A 224 -25.71 -15.89 -11.71
C MET A 224 -26.06 -15.68 -13.19
N ALA A 225 -25.53 -16.51 -14.10
CA ALA A 225 -25.85 -16.44 -15.52
C ALA A 225 -27.30 -16.87 -15.84
N THR A 226 -27.92 -17.65 -14.97
CA THR A 226 -29.30 -18.15 -15.12
C THR A 226 -30.35 -17.29 -14.39
N LEU A 227 -29.94 -16.31 -13.58
CA LEU A 227 -30.85 -15.50 -12.79
C LEU A 227 -31.63 -14.50 -13.66
N THR A 228 -32.95 -14.65 -13.68
CA THR A 228 -33.90 -13.69 -14.26
C THR A 228 -34.42 -12.69 -13.22
N GLU A 229 -34.42 -13.08 -11.94
CA GLU A 229 -34.90 -12.29 -10.81
C GLU A 229 -33.82 -12.10 -9.75
N ARG A 230 -34.06 -11.16 -8.82
CA ARG A 230 -33.13 -10.87 -7.73
C ARG A 230 -33.18 -11.97 -6.67
N TYR A 231 -32.09 -12.71 -6.54
CA TYR A 231 -31.80 -13.58 -5.41
C TYR A 231 -31.31 -12.76 -4.20
N GLU A 232 -31.83 -13.05 -3.00
CA GLU A 232 -31.40 -12.41 -1.75
C GLU A 232 -30.48 -13.36 -0.96
N PRO A 233 -29.15 -13.31 -1.16
CA PRO A 233 -28.22 -14.23 -0.52
C PRO A 233 -27.94 -13.92 0.95
N ALA A 234 -28.26 -12.72 1.40
CA ALA A 234 -28.05 -12.27 2.78
C ALA A 234 -29.12 -11.26 3.17
N GLU A 235 -29.50 -11.26 4.45
CA GLU A 235 -30.28 -10.16 5.01
C GLU A 235 -29.44 -8.87 4.92
N ARG A 236 -30.04 -7.79 4.40
CA ARG A 236 -29.31 -6.52 4.17
C ARG A 236 -28.69 -5.95 5.46
N ALA A 237 -29.32 -6.18 6.61
CA ALA A 237 -28.81 -5.75 7.91
C ALA A 237 -27.54 -6.51 8.33
N ALA A 238 -27.26 -7.68 7.73
CA ALA A 238 -26.07 -8.48 7.97
C ALA A 238 -25.01 -8.35 6.85
N ASP A 239 -25.33 -7.74 5.70
CA ASP A 239 -24.33 -7.45 4.66
C ASP A 239 -23.34 -6.38 5.16
N THR A 240 -22.11 -6.83 5.37
CA THR A 240 -20.99 -6.07 5.94
C THR A 240 -19.90 -5.79 4.90
N THR A 241 -19.87 -6.56 3.80
CA THR A 241 -18.88 -6.46 2.72
C THR A 241 -19.03 -5.14 1.97
N GLY A 242 -20.28 -4.68 1.81
CA GLY A 242 -20.57 -3.46 1.11
C GLY A 242 -19.95 -2.21 1.77
N ASP A 243 -20.14 -2.07 3.08
CA ASP A 243 -19.65 -0.94 3.86
C ASP A 243 -18.14 -1.01 4.08
N GLY A 244 -17.59 -2.22 4.26
CA GLY A 244 -16.17 -2.45 4.42
C GLY A 244 -15.33 -2.11 3.19
N THR A 245 -15.82 -2.40 1.98
CA THR A 245 -15.12 -2.03 0.75
C THR A 245 -15.13 -0.51 0.50
N ALA A 246 -16.20 0.19 0.89
CA ALA A 246 -16.25 1.65 0.87
C ALA A 246 -15.29 2.26 1.90
N ALA A 247 -15.16 1.64 3.07
CA ALA A 247 -14.21 2.02 4.11
C ALA A 247 -12.75 1.98 3.62
N ILE A 248 -12.34 0.90 2.95
CA ILE A 248 -10.97 0.78 2.40
C ILE A 248 -10.68 1.92 1.42
N ARG A 249 -11.62 2.23 0.52
CA ARG A 249 -11.47 3.36 -0.42
C ARG A 249 -11.34 4.69 0.31
N ALA A 250 -12.14 4.89 1.36
CA ALA A 250 -12.06 6.09 2.18
C ALA A 250 -10.71 6.18 2.92
N GLN A 251 -10.10 5.06 3.32
CA GLN A 251 -8.76 5.03 3.91
C GLN A 251 -7.66 5.35 2.90
N ILE A 252 -7.74 4.82 1.67
CA ILE A 252 -6.80 5.16 0.59
C ILE A 252 -6.90 6.65 0.25
N LEU A 253 -8.12 7.16 0.09
CA LEU A 253 -8.36 8.59 -0.14
C LEU A 253 -7.81 9.43 1.00
N ARG A 254 -8.05 9.01 2.26
CA ARG A 254 -7.47 9.67 3.44
C ARG A 254 -5.96 9.67 3.39
N LEU A 255 -5.33 8.58 2.98
CA LEU A 255 -3.89 8.52 2.85
C LEU A 255 -3.39 9.54 1.83
N ILE A 256 -3.99 9.60 0.64
CA ILE A 256 -3.63 10.56 -0.42
C ILE A 256 -3.78 12.00 0.08
N VAL A 257 -4.92 12.33 0.70
CA VAL A 257 -5.16 13.67 1.27
C VAL A 257 -4.15 13.99 2.37
N SER A 258 -3.83 13.00 3.22
CA SER A 258 -2.85 13.15 4.30
C SER A 258 -1.44 13.39 3.75
N MET A 259 -1.07 12.72 2.65
CA MET A 259 0.19 12.94 1.95
C MET A 259 0.27 14.39 1.47
N LEU A 260 -0.76 14.86 0.74
CA LEU A 260 -0.81 16.23 0.22
C LEU A 260 -0.69 17.29 1.32
N ILE A 261 -1.40 17.10 2.44
CA ILE A 261 -1.33 18.02 3.59
C ILE A 261 0.07 18.04 4.21
N MET A 262 0.72 16.88 4.33
CA MET A 262 2.06 16.78 4.93
C MET A 262 3.19 17.18 3.96
N THR A 263 2.93 17.22 2.65
CA THR A 263 3.92 17.67 1.65
C THR A 263 4.25 19.16 1.84
N ILE A 264 3.27 20.00 2.16
CA ILE A 264 3.51 21.46 2.35
C ILE A 264 4.52 21.74 3.47
N PRO A 265 4.31 21.29 4.73
CA PRO A 265 5.26 21.54 5.80
C PRO A 265 6.60 20.84 5.56
N ALA A 266 6.60 19.65 4.94
CA ALA A 266 7.84 18.97 4.56
C ALA A 266 8.64 19.81 3.54
N ALA A 267 7.99 20.31 2.49
CA ALA A 267 8.61 21.16 1.49
C ALA A 267 9.17 22.44 2.12
N LEU A 268 8.41 23.12 2.98
CA LEU A 268 8.88 24.31 3.70
C LEU A 268 10.11 24.01 4.56
N PHE A 269 10.11 22.87 5.26
CA PHE A 269 11.25 22.45 6.07
C PHE A 269 12.51 22.18 5.23
N PHE A 270 12.38 21.47 4.11
CA PHE A 270 13.51 21.19 3.23
C PHE A 270 13.99 22.42 2.45
N ILE A 271 13.09 23.33 2.05
CA ILE A 271 13.45 24.63 1.49
C ILE A 271 14.26 25.45 2.50
N ALA A 272 13.87 25.44 3.79
CA ALA A 272 14.64 26.11 4.83
C ALA A 272 16.04 25.49 5.00
N ILE A 273 16.15 24.16 5.01
CA ILE A 273 17.45 23.46 5.05
C ILE A 273 18.31 23.83 3.84
N TYR A 274 17.73 23.85 2.63
CA TYR A 274 18.43 24.22 1.41
C TYR A 274 19.05 25.61 1.52
N TYR A 275 18.25 26.62 1.88
CA TYR A 275 18.74 27.99 2.01
C TYR A 275 19.74 28.18 3.15
N LEU A 276 19.54 27.52 4.29
CA LEU A 276 20.51 27.52 5.38
C LEU A 276 21.85 26.94 4.93
N SER A 277 21.82 25.87 4.13
CA SER A 277 23.02 25.24 3.58
C SER A 277 23.70 26.15 2.56
N ALA A 278 22.93 26.74 1.63
CA ALA A 278 23.44 27.69 0.64
C ALA A 278 24.11 28.91 1.32
N LEU A 279 23.50 29.48 2.36
CA LEU A 279 24.07 30.60 3.12
C LEU A 279 25.43 30.28 3.76
N VAL A 280 25.62 29.03 4.19
CA VAL A 280 26.89 28.58 4.79
C VAL A 280 27.91 28.28 3.70
N ILE A 281 27.52 27.55 2.66
CA ILE A 281 28.42 27.10 1.57
C ILE A 281 28.94 28.28 0.74
N TYR A 282 28.06 29.23 0.40
CA TYR A 282 28.38 30.38 -0.47
C TYR A 282 28.62 31.66 0.32
N ARG A 283 29.06 31.54 1.57
CA ARG A 283 29.38 32.72 2.39
C ARG A 283 30.50 33.52 1.72
N GLY A 284 30.26 34.81 1.50
CA GLY A 284 31.23 35.71 0.87
C GLY A 284 31.24 35.68 -0.67
N SER A 285 30.33 34.94 -1.30
CA SER A 285 30.12 35.05 -2.74
C SER A 285 29.55 36.43 -3.09
N LEU A 286 30.05 37.04 -4.16
CA LEU A 286 29.42 38.21 -4.79
C LEU A 286 28.07 37.83 -5.40
N TRP A 287 28.00 36.62 -5.96
CA TRP A 287 26.77 36.05 -6.51
C TRP A 287 26.85 34.51 -6.51
N ALA A 288 25.71 33.85 -6.28
CA ALA A 288 25.59 32.40 -6.38
C ALA A 288 24.21 32.00 -6.89
N ASP A 289 24.19 31.05 -7.82
CA ASP A 289 22.97 30.50 -8.42
C ASP A 289 22.11 29.73 -7.39
N ALA A 290 22.72 29.19 -6.33
CA ALA A 290 22.03 28.49 -5.26
C ALA A 290 20.95 29.33 -4.54
N TYR A 291 20.96 30.67 -4.66
CA TYR A 291 19.93 31.51 -4.03
C TYR A 291 18.64 31.61 -4.86
N TYR A 292 18.63 31.12 -6.10
CA TYR A 292 17.47 31.21 -6.97
C TYR A 292 16.35 30.24 -6.55
N PHE A 293 15.13 30.75 -6.37
CA PHE A 293 14.02 29.99 -5.80
C PHE A 293 13.60 28.73 -6.58
N PRO A 294 13.55 28.76 -7.94
CA PRO A 294 13.32 27.55 -8.73
C PRO A 294 14.29 26.40 -8.42
N ASN A 295 15.55 26.70 -8.07
CA ASN A 295 16.53 25.68 -7.71
C ASN A 295 16.15 24.98 -6.40
N ALA A 296 15.62 25.71 -5.42
CA ALA A 296 15.07 25.12 -4.20
C ALA A 296 13.81 24.26 -4.48
N LEU A 297 12.98 24.65 -5.47
CA LEU A 297 11.77 23.92 -5.85
C LEU A 297 12.05 22.59 -6.57
N ALA A 298 13.15 22.51 -7.34
CA ALA A 298 13.55 21.28 -8.04
C ALA A 298 13.68 20.07 -7.10
N TYR A 299 13.93 20.32 -5.80
CA TYR A 299 14.11 19.30 -4.78
C TYR A 299 12.83 18.95 -4.00
N ILE A 300 11.66 19.51 -4.36
CA ILE A 300 10.35 19.14 -3.80
C ILE A 300 10.04 17.65 -4.01
N GLY A 301 10.54 17.05 -5.11
CA GLY A 301 10.40 15.61 -5.36
C GLY A 301 10.94 14.75 -4.22
N GLY A 302 12.04 15.20 -3.57
CA GLY A 302 12.62 14.53 -2.39
C GLY A 302 11.77 14.62 -1.13
N CYS A 303 10.85 15.58 -1.06
CA CYS A 303 9.97 15.80 0.09
C CYS A 303 8.77 14.83 0.11
N ALA A 304 8.43 14.22 -1.03
CA ALA A 304 7.27 13.35 -1.15
C ALA A 304 7.39 12.10 -0.28
N LEU A 305 8.54 11.42 -0.27
CA LEU A 305 8.73 10.18 0.49
C LEU A 305 8.66 10.39 2.03
N PRO A 306 9.36 11.38 2.62
CA PRO A 306 9.18 11.72 4.03
C PRO A 306 7.75 12.14 4.36
N ALA A 307 7.10 12.95 3.50
CA ALA A 307 5.71 13.35 3.70
C ALA A 307 4.74 12.16 3.67
N MET A 308 4.97 11.19 2.76
CA MET A 308 4.19 9.96 2.68
C MET A 308 4.29 9.14 3.96
N LEU A 309 5.48 8.96 4.51
CA LEU A 309 5.68 8.18 5.72
C LEU A 309 5.21 8.94 6.97
N ALA A 310 5.44 10.26 7.02
CA ALA A 310 4.93 11.14 8.08
C ALA A 310 3.40 11.18 8.09
N SER A 311 2.73 11.12 6.95
CA SER A 311 1.27 11.06 6.85
C SER A 311 0.68 9.83 7.55
N GLN A 312 1.40 8.71 7.54
CA GLN A 312 1.01 7.49 8.24
C GLN A 312 1.16 7.64 9.76
N ALA A 313 2.22 8.31 10.22
CA ALA A 313 2.45 8.60 11.63
C ALA A 313 1.48 9.67 12.19
N ALA A 314 1.18 10.69 11.38
CA ALA A 314 0.30 11.80 11.70
C ALA A 314 -1.18 11.55 11.37
N ARG A 315 -1.57 10.29 11.09
CA ARG A 315 -2.95 9.88 10.72
C ARG A 315 -4.04 10.53 11.58
N ARG A 316 -3.79 10.75 12.88
CA ARG A 316 -4.76 11.38 13.79
C ARG A 316 -4.96 12.88 13.52
N ILE A 317 -3.90 13.59 13.18
CA ILE A 317 -3.94 15.03 12.85
C ILE A 317 -4.65 15.21 11.50
N THR A 318 -4.45 14.30 10.56
CA THR A 318 -5.08 14.40 9.24
C THR A 318 -6.58 14.08 9.24
N LEU A 319 -7.12 13.49 10.33
CA LEU A 319 -8.57 13.38 10.51
C LEU A 319 -9.25 14.74 10.60
N ILE A 320 -8.55 15.80 11.02
CA ILE A 320 -9.09 17.15 11.13
C ILE A 320 -9.55 17.69 9.77
N ALA A 321 -8.94 17.22 8.68
CA ALA A 321 -9.32 17.59 7.31
C ALA A 321 -10.66 16.97 6.84
N PHE A 322 -11.29 16.09 7.64
CA PHE A 322 -12.55 15.43 7.31
C PHE A 322 -13.72 15.96 8.16
N PRO A 323 -14.96 16.03 7.60
CA PRO A 323 -16.15 16.37 8.36
C PRO A 323 -16.38 15.46 9.58
N ALA A 324 -17.03 15.98 10.64
CA ALA A 324 -17.16 15.29 11.93
C ALA A 324 -17.81 13.89 11.84
N ALA A 325 -18.87 13.75 11.03
CA ALA A 325 -19.53 12.46 10.80
C ALA A 325 -18.57 11.43 10.17
N ARG A 326 -17.73 11.87 9.23
CA ARG A 326 -16.74 11.02 8.55
C ARG A 326 -15.54 10.71 9.44
N ARG A 327 -15.18 11.62 10.37
CA ARG A 327 -14.13 11.39 11.39
C ARG A 327 -14.45 10.24 12.31
N LYS A 328 -15.69 10.15 12.84
CA LYS A 328 -16.09 9.07 13.77
C LYS A 328 -15.99 7.71 13.07
N TYR A 329 -16.59 7.60 11.88
CA TYR A 329 -16.50 6.39 11.04
C TYR A 329 -15.06 5.98 10.73
N LEU A 330 -14.20 6.92 10.31
CA LEU A 330 -12.79 6.64 10.02
C LEU A 330 -11.96 6.30 11.27
N SER A 331 -12.31 6.86 12.44
CA SER A 331 -11.69 6.54 13.72
C SER A 331 -12.06 5.13 14.20
N ASP A 332 -13.33 4.74 14.02
CA ASP A 332 -13.78 3.38 14.34
C ASP A 332 -13.15 2.36 13.40
N LEU A 333 -12.97 2.70 12.13
CA LEU A 333 -12.18 1.91 11.18
C LEU A 333 -10.69 1.84 11.56
N ASP A 334 -10.08 2.92 12.03
CA ASP A 334 -8.70 2.91 12.52
C ASP A 334 -8.54 1.95 13.72
N LYS A 335 -9.57 1.74 14.56
CA LYS A 335 -9.51 0.72 15.64
C LYS A 335 -9.37 -0.70 15.08
N ILE A 336 -9.92 -0.94 13.89
CA ILE A 336 -9.90 -2.23 13.19
C ILE A 336 -8.61 -2.38 12.37
N THR A 337 -8.13 -1.30 11.73
CA THR A 337 -7.00 -1.31 10.79
C THR A 337 -5.66 -0.89 11.38
N ALA A 338 -5.63 -0.32 12.61
CA ALA A 338 -4.41 0.07 13.31
C ALA A 338 -3.59 -1.18 13.65
N THR A 339 -2.74 -1.52 12.69
CA THR A 339 -1.59 -2.38 12.88
C THR A 339 -0.76 -1.82 14.04
N ASN A 340 -0.24 -2.71 14.88
CA ASN A 340 0.42 -2.45 16.15
C ASN A 340 1.35 -1.22 16.19
N GLY A 341 1.56 -0.71 17.41
CA GLY A 341 2.63 0.25 17.74
C GLY A 341 4.02 -0.15 17.23
N VAL A 342 4.27 -1.44 16.95
CA VAL A 342 5.50 -1.95 16.30
C VAL A 342 5.59 -1.54 14.83
N ARG A 343 4.50 -1.60 14.05
CA ARG A 343 4.48 -1.08 12.66
C ARG A 343 4.56 0.44 12.66
N ASN A 344 3.93 1.11 13.64
CA ASN A 344 4.10 2.56 13.80
C ASN A 344 5.54 2.92 14.19
N GLY A 345 6.20 2.12 15.03
CA GLY A 345 7.62 2.29 15.38
C GLY A 345 8.53 2.09 14.18
N CYS A 346 8.37 0.99 13.43
CA CYS A 346 9.10 0.74 12.19
C CYS A 346 8.87 1.84 11.15
N LEU A 347 7.62 2.26 10.94
CA LEU A 347 7.30 3.37 10.03
C LEU A 347 7.93 4.66 10.52
N SER A 348 7.92 4.95 11.82
CA SER A 348 8.55 6.15 12.37
C SER A 348 10.07 6.13 12.17
N VAL A 349 10.72 4.99 12.36
CA VAL A 349 12.16 4.81 12.10
C VAL A 349 12.44 5.02 10.61
N MET A 350 11.65 4.41 9.73
CA MET A 350 11.77 4.61 8.28
C MET A 350 11.56 6.08 7.90
N THR A 351 10.53 6.76 8.44
CA THR A 351 10.31 8.19 8.24
C THR A 351 11.55 8.99 8.62
N GLY A 352 12.15 8.69 9.79
CA GLY A 352 13.39 9.32 10.23
C GLY A 352 14.55 9.09 9.26
N LEU A 353 14.77 7.85 8.83
CA LEU A 353 15.83 7.51 7.88
C LEU A 353 15.65 8.21 6.52
N PHE A 354 14.44 8.21 5.97
CA PHE A 354 14.14 8.90 4.71
C PHE A 354 14.22 10.42 4.85
N ALA A 355 13.85 10.98 6.01
CA ALA A 355 14.01 12.41 6.28
C ALA A 355 15.49 12.81 6.35
N VAL A 356 16.33 11.99 7.02
CA VAL A 356 17.79 12.21 7.06
C VAL A 356 18.38 12.09 5.66
N TRP A 357 18.01 11.06 4.90
CA TRP A 357 18.50 10.88 3.53
C TRP A 357 18.08 12.04 2.61
N ALA A 358 16.83 12.50 2.71
CA ALA A 358 16.36 13.69 2.00
C ALA A 358 17.13 14.95 2.41
N ALA A 359 17.43 15.13 3.71
CA ALA A 359 18.22 16.26 4.19
C ALA A 359 19.65 16.22 3.62
N VAL A 360 20.30 15.04 3.60
CA VAL A 360 21.62 14.86 2.99
C VAL A 360 21.60 15.22 1.51
N LEU A 361 20.59 14.77 0.76
CA LEU A 361 20.45 15.11 -0.66
C LEU A 361 20.23 16.61 -0.88
N VAL A 362 19.41 17.25 -0.05
CA VAL A 362 19.15 18.71 -0.14
C VAL A 362 20.42 19.52 0.18
N ILE A 363 21.21 19.09 1.16
CA ILE A 363 22.50 19.74 1.47
C ILE A 363 23.50 19.51 0.32
N ALA A 364 23.58 18.29 -0.19
CA ALA A 364 24.47 17.92 -1.29
C ALA A 364 24.10 18.68 -2.57
N SER A 365 22.81 18.88 -2.84
CA SER A 365 22.34 19.64 -4.00
C SER A 365 22.55 21.14 -3.86
N ALA A 366 22.45 21.70 -2.65
CA ALA A 366 22.85 23.09 -2.42
C ALA A 366 24.34 23.31 -2.79
N ASN A 367 25.18 22.28 -2.72
CA ASN A 367 26.61 22.35 -3.02
C ASN A 367 26.96 22.27 -4.53
N SER A 368 25.99 22.04 -5.44
CA SER A 368 26.26 21.79 -6.85
C SER A 368 26.01 22.99 -7.77
N HIS A 369 26.00 24.21 -7.24
CA HIS A 369 25.70 25.43 -8.01
C HIS A 369 26.95 26.28 -8.28
N ALA A 370 26.86 27.11 -9.32
CA ALA A 370 27.91 28.07 -9.64
C ALA A 370 27.88 29.26 -8.66
N ALA A 371 29.07 29.73 -8.26
CA ALA A 371 29.23 30.90 -7.41
C ALA A 371 30.50 31.69 -7.76
N PHE A 372 30.43 33.00 -7.55
CA PHE A 372 31.43 33.96 -8.00
C PHE A 372 31.90 34.74 -6.78
N TYR A 373 33.21 34.75 -6.56
CA TYR A 373 33.88 35.37 -5.42
C TYR A 373 34.80 36.47 -5.93
N LYS A 374 35.43 37.21 -5.02
CA LYS A 374 36.43 38.22 -5.41
C LYS A 374 37.67 37.61 -6.06
N ASP A 375 38.08 36.42 -5.61
CA ASP A 375 39.36 35.85 -6.02
C ASP A 375 39.21 34.72 -7.07
N GLY A 376 37.98 34.39 -7.47
CA GLY A 376 37.74 33.32 -8.44
C GLY A 376 36.28 32.88 -8.53
N VAL A 377 36.08 31.79 -9.29
CA VAL A 377 34.77 31.21 -9.60
C VAL A 377 34.72 29.77 -9.11
N ARG A 378 33.61 29.41 -8.50
CA ARG A 378 33.28 28.04 -8.11
C ARG A 378 32.27 27.47 -9.10
N LEU A 379 32.61 26.36 -9.75
CA LEU A 379 31.79 25.75 -10.80
C LEU A 379 31.48 24.29 -10.45
N PRO A 380 30.30 23.77 -10.83
CA PRO A 380 29.95 22.37 -10.59
C PRO A 380 30.99 21.42 -11.17
N SER A 381 31.40 20.37 -10.44
CA SER A 381 32.39 19.42 -10.95
C SER A 381 31.75 18.46 -11.95
N GLU A 382 32.49 18.11 -13.01
CA GLU A 382 32.09 17.05 -13.95
C GLU A 382 32.13 15.65 -13.30
N SER A 383 32.94 15.48 -12.26
CA SER A 383 33.19 14.17 -11.63
C SER A 383 32.08 13.70 -10.70
N SER A 384 31.26 14.63 -10.17
CA SER A 384 30.15 14.30 -9.28
C SER A 384 29.11 15.43 -9.27
N MET A 385 27.84 15.01 -9.35
CA MET A 385 26.67 15.89 -9.32
C MET A 385 26.52 16.73 -8.05
N PHE A 386 27.31 16.46 -6.99
CA PHE A 386 27.21 17.12 -5.68
C PHE A 386 28.48 17.86 -5.25
N SER A 387 29.45 18.00 -6.14
CA SER A 387 30.72 18.69 -5.87
C SER A 387 30.90 19.92 -6.75
N SER A 388 31.74 20.84 -6.30
CA SER A 388 32.20 21.98 -7.10
C SER A 388 33.71 22.08 -7.03
N ASP A 389 34.30 22.58 -8.10
CA ASP A 389 35.72 22.93 -8.18
C ASP A 389 35.87 24.46 -8.17
N ASN A 390 36.96 24.96 -7.60
CA ASN A 390 37.29 26.38 -7.57
C ASN A 390 38.35 26.68 -8.64
N TYR A 391 38.16 27.75 -9.38
CA TYR A 391 39.03 28.23 -10.45
C TYR A 391 39.36 29.71 -10.20
N ALA A 392 40.62 30.11 -10.41
CA ALA A 392 40.95 31.53 -10.39
C ALA A 392 40.42 32.19 -11.68
N TYR A 393 40.16 33.50 -11.65
CA TYR A 393 39.77 34.22 -12.87
C TYR A 393 40.84 34.14 -13.96
N SER A 394 42.12 33.98 -13.57
CA SER A 394 43.22 33.73 -14.50
C SER A 394 43.09 32.42 -15.29
N ASP A 395 42.30 31.46 -14.81
CA ASP A 395 42.08 30.17 -15.45
C ASP A 395 40.87 30.20 -16.40
N VAL A 396 40.07 31.26 -16.33
CA VAL A 396 38.94 31.51 -17.22
C VAL A 396 39.47 32.19 -18.48
N GLU A 397 39.20 31.60 -19.64
CA GLU A 397 39.61 32.16 -20.93
C GLU A 397 38.61 33.23 -21.38
N LYS A 398 37.32 32.89 -21.39
CA LYS A 398 36.24 33.76 -21.88
C LYS A 398 34.87 33.35 -21.33
N LEU A 399 33.97 34.32 -21.22
CA LEU A 399 32.54 34.10 -21.03
C LEU A 399 31.85 34.29 -22.38
N VAL A 400 31.06 33.32 -22.80
CA VAL A 400 30.40 33.33 -24.11
C VAL A 400 28.89 33.42 -23.94
N HIS A 401 28.29 34.41 -24.59
CA HIS A 401 26.85 34.53 -24.79
C HIS A 401 26.47 33.90 -26.13
N ALA A 402 25.74 32.79 -26.10
CA ALA A 402 25.22 32.14 -27.29
C ALA A 402 23.74 32.49 -27.46
N GLU A 403 23.35 32.97 -28.65
CA GLU A 403 21.97 33.44 -28.92
C GLU A 403 20.99 32.29 -29.25
N GLY A 404 21.50 31.13 -29.65
CA GLY A 404 20.72 29.93 -29.85
C GLY A 404 21.57 28.67 -29.93
N GLY A 405 20.91 27.55 -30.23
CA GLY A 405 21.60 26.29 -30.50
C GLY A 405 20.64 25.22 -30.97
N TYR A 406 21.19 24.13 -31.50
CA TYR A 406 20.42 22.99 -31.97
C TYR A 406 20.01 22.07 -30.80
N ASP A 407 18.75 21.61 -30.79
CA ASP A 407 18.32 20.56 -29.87
C ASP A 407 18.81 19.17 -30.31
N ILE A 408 18.60 18.15 -29.47
CA ILE A 408 18.98 16.75 -29.76
C ILE A 408 18.34 16.16 -31.03
N TYR A 409 17.40 16.87 -31.65
CA TYR A 409 16.74 16.50 -32.90
C TYR A 409 17.19 17.37 -34.08
N GLY A 410 18.24 18.17 -33.92
CA GLY A 410 18.79 19.03 -34.96
C GLY A 410 17.89 20.22 -35.30
N LYS A 411 17.00 20.67 -34.40
CA LYS A 411 16.22 21.89 -34.59
C LYS A 411 16.87 23.06 -33.86
N TYR A 412 17.20 24.10 -34.61
CA TYR A 412 17.67 25.36 -34.03
C TYR A 412 16.59 25.96 -33.15
N ARG A 413 16.93 26.23 -31.89
CA ARG A 413 16.11 26.98 -30.94
C ARG A 413 16.86 28.24 -30.56
N GLN A 414 16.22 29.39 -30.71
CA GLN A 414 16.64 30.60 -30.03
C GLN A 414 16.54 30.35 -28.52
N SER A 415 17.68 30.20 -27.88
CA SER A 415 17.80 30.12 -26.44
C SER A 415 19.10 30.80 -26.06
N SER A 416 18.99 31.98 -25.46
CA SER A 416 20.16 32.69 -24.98
C SER A 416 20.76 31.93 -23.81
N ARG A 417 22.04 31.57 -23.90
CA ARG A 417 22.79 30.83 -22.86
C ARG A 417 24.16 31.43 -22.66
N TYR A 418 24.65 31.34 -21.42
CA TYR A 418 26.00 31.76 -21.08
C TYR A 418 26.89 30.55 -20.79
N VAL A 419 28.09 30.53 -21.35
CA VAL A 419 29.06 29.44 -21.22
C VAL A 419 30.37 30.01 -20.73
N ILE A 420 30.88 29.50 -19.61
CA ILE A 420 32.22 29.81 -19.12
C ILE A 420 33.19 28.83 -19.77
N VAL A 421 34.19 29.34 -20.48
CA VAL A 421 35.25 28.56 -21.11
C VAL A 421 36.54 28.75 -20.30
N LEU A 422 37.11 27.65 -19.82
CA LEU A 422 38.39 27.64 -19.12
C LEU A 422 39.55 27.44 -20.12
N LYS A 423 40.75 27.90 -19.76
CA LYS A 423 41.98 27.75 -20.59
C LYS A 423 42.37 26.31 -20.90
N ASN A 424 41.88 25.34 -20.11
CA ASN A 424 42.09 23.92 -20.36
C ASN A 424 41.05 23.31 -21.32
N GLY A 425 40.23 24.15 -21.97
CA GLY A 425 39.19 23.75 -22.92
C GLY A 425 37.88 23.29 -22.28
N ARG A 426 37.77 23.24 -20.94
CA ARG A 426 36.52 22.85 -20.26
C ARG A 426 35.47 23.94 -20.37
N LYS A 427 34.22 23.51 -20.60
CA LYS A 427 33.07 24.39 -20.81
C LYS A 427 32.02 24.16 -19.74
N PHE A 428 31.69 25.19 -18.98
CA PHE A 428 30.63 25.16 -17.97
C PHE A 428 29.45 25.99 -18.45
N TYR A 429 28.36 25.31 -18.71
CA TYR A 429 27.10 25.95 -19.04
C TYR A 429 26.50 26.50 -17.76
N LEU A 430 26.39 27.82 -17.66
CA LEU A 430 25.53 28.45 -16.66
C LEU A 430 24.10 28.11 -17.12
N SER A 431 23.54 27.07 -16.50
CA SER A 431 22.41 26.29 -17.02
C SER A 431 21.15 27.11 -17.29
N SER A 432 20.23 26.48 -18.04
CA SER A 432 18.93 26.95 -18.56
C SER A 432 17.93 27.55 -17.56
N GLU A 433 18.29 27.66 -16.29
CA GLU A 433 17.41 28.00 -15.16
C GLU A 433 17.59 29.46 -14.71
N LEU A 434 18.69 30.10 -15.11
CA LEU A 434 18.88 31.53 -15.00
C LEU A 434 18.35 32.21 -16.25
N THR A 435 17.47 33.19 -16.09
CA THR A 435 17.14 34.09 -17.19
C THR A 435 18.43 34.81 -17.62
N SER A 436 18.70 34.88 -18.93
CA SER A 436 19.88 35.57 -19.49
C SER A 436 20.07 36.97 -18.91
N LYS A 437 18.95 37.65 -18.64
CA LYS A 437 18.89 38.94 -17.95
C LYS A 437 19.58 38.95 -16.58
N LEU A 438 19.42 37.89 -15.78
CA LEU A 438 20.01 37.79 -14.44
C LEU A 438 21.52 37.57 -14.52
N THR A 439 21.98 36.81 -15.52
CA THR A 439 23.40 36.62 -15.82
C THR A 439 24.03 37.93 -16.31
N GLU A 440 23.34 38.68 -17.18
CA GLU A 440 23.77 40.02 -17.63
C GLU A 440 23.86 41.03 -16.49
N GLU A 441 22.89 41.03 -15.57
CA GLU A 441 22.86 41.99 -14.47
C GLU A 441 23.86 41.66 -13.35
N LYS A 442 24.22 40.39 -13.15
CA LYS A 442 24.96 39.95 -11.96
C LYS A 442 26.30 39.29 -12.25
N VAL A 443 26.43 38.54 -13.34
CA VAL A 443 27.61 37.72 -13.63
C VAL A 443 28.55 38.43 -14.60
N VAL A 444 28.01 38.99 -15.69
CA VAL A 444 28.79 39.73 -16.70
C VAL A 444 29.63 40.84 -16.07
N PRO A 445 29.10 41.72 -15.19
CA PRO A 445 29.89 42.79 -14.60
C PRO A 445 31.06 42.28 -13.74
N ILE A 446 30.86 41.16 -13.03
CA ILE A 446 31.91 40.54 -12.20
C ILE A 446 33.03 40.02 -13.10
N MET A 447 32.68 39.36 -14.21
CA MET A 447 33.64 38.82 -15.16
C MET A 447 34.46 39.92 -15.85
N GLU A 448 33.79 41.00 -16.29
CA GLU A 448 34.44 42.16 -16.90
C GLU A 448 35.36 42.90 -15.92
N GLU A 449 34.94 43.09 -14.66
CA GLU A 449 35.76 43.71 -13.60
C GLU A 449 37.09 42.97 -13.38
N HIS A 450 37.08 41.64 -13.55
CA HIS A 450 38.26 40.79 -13.35
C HIS A 450 39.02 40.52 -14.67
N GLY A 451 38.70 41.25 -15.74
CA GLY A 451 39.40 41.20 -17.02
C GLY A 451 39.12 39.95 -17.86
N VAL A 452 38.03 39.22 -17.59
CA VAL A 452 37.59 38.09 -18.41
C VAL A 452 36.81 38.62 -19.61
N PRO A 453 37.24 38.34 -20.85
CA PRO A 453 36.55 38.83 -22.04
C PRO A 453 35.18 38.16 -22.21
N VAL A 454 34.17 38.97 -22.52
CA VAL A 454 32.81 38.51 -22.83
C VAL A 454 32.62 38.58 -24.35
N ARG A 455 32.24 37.46 -24.98
CA ARG A 455 32.00 37.36 -26.42
C ARG A 455 30.58 36.91 -26.71
N THR A 456 29.99 37.43 -27.78
CA THR A 456 28.68 36.97 -28.27
C THR A 456 28.89 36.14 -29.53
N VAL A 457 28.25 34.98 -29.59
CA VAL A 457 28.26 34.05 -30.73
C VAL A 457 26.83 33.69 -31.12
N HIS A 458 26.64 33.39 -32.40
CA HIS A 458 25.32 33.07 -32.91
C HIS A 458 24.88 31.65 -32.50
N ASP A 459 25.81 30.68 -32.48
CA ASP A 459 25.56 29.31 -32.05
C ASP A 459 26.52 28.85 -30.93
N VAL A 460 26.03 27.97 -30.06
CA VAL A 460 26.86 27.23 -29.09
C VAL A 460 27.85 26.30 -29.82
N GLU A 461 27.51 25.78 -31.01
CA GLU A 461 28.41 24.94 -31.82
C GLU A 461 29.59 25.72 -32.43
N ASP A 462 29.49 27.04 -32.56
CA ASP A 462 30.61 27.91 -32.99
C ASP A 462 31.75 27.92 -31.95
N LEU A 463 31.51 27.39 -30.74
CA LEU A 463 32.54 27.27 -29.70
C LEU A 463 33.53 26.12 -29.93
N ASP A 464 33.27 25.21 -30.87
CA ASP A 464 34.18 24.10 -31.23
C ASP A 464 35.04 24.42 -32.47
N PHE A 465 34.84 25.59 -33.10
CA PHE A 465 35.54 26.04 -34.30
C PHE A 465 36.18 27.43 -34.12
N GLU A 466 37.23 27.54 -33.29
CA GLU A 466 38.25 28.56 -33.54
C GLU A 466 39.40 27.87 -34.29
N PRO A 467 39.58 28.11 -35.62
CA PRO A 467 40.80 27.67 -36.27
C PRO A 467 41.97 28.42 -35.62
N GLU A 468 42.98 27.69 -35.18
CA GLU A 468 44.28 28.25 -34.81
C GLU A 468 44.78 29.09 -36.00
N THR A 469 44.63 30.41 -35.91
CA THR A 469 45.40 31.32 -36.75
C THR A 469 46.75 31.50 -36.06
N GLU A 470 47.72 30.68 -36.48
CA GLU A 470 49.14 30.94 -36.28
C GLU A 470 49.50 32.29 -36.92
N GLU A 471 50.04 33.22 -36.13
CA GLU A 471 50.99 34.25 -36.59
C GLU A 471 52.40 33.84 -36.16
#